data_AF-A0A176S2J5-F1
#
_entry.id   AF-A0A176S2J5-F1
#
_cell.length_a   1.000
_cell.length_b   1.000
_cell.length_c   1.000
_cell.angle_alpha   90.00
_cell.angle_beta   90.00
_cell.angle_gamma   90.00
#
_symmetry.space_group_name_H-M   'P 1'
#
loop_
_entity.id
_entity.type
_entity.pdbx_description
1 polymer ?
#
loop_
_entity_poly.entity_id
_entity_poly.type
_entity_poly.pdbx_seq_one_letter_code
_entity_poly.pdbx_strand_id
1 'polypeptide(L)'
;MPKPRYWSLWSWIFLYLPLVLLALYFLTHINTLLQAYDIRHFTLGERLLTEARILTDYISKILLLTPYEFGLYHDDYTISRHLLTPPSTLIAIIFIMVMFVTALWKRHIWPVFAFGVLWFLAGHVLESSFIGLMLYFEHRNYLAMLGIIFSIIYGAIWLFEYILTPNLRKASIYLSSLFFALFLLITWSETDLWGKPLEQTVFWAEQHPQSPMAQTHGVARYLHTLSTTGENDETIID
;
A
#
# COMPACT_ATOMS: atom_id res chain seq x y z
N MET A 1 5.04 -32.84 -13.03
CA MET A 1 6.27 -33.31 -12.35
C MET A 1 5.91 -34.50 -11.46
N PRO A 2 6.65 -35.62 -11.51
CA PRO A 2 6.41 -36.75 -10.63
C PRO A 2 6.64 -36.34 -9.17
N LYS A 3 5.68 -36.64 -8.29
CA LYS A 3 5.78 -36.31 -6.86
C LYS A 3 6.77 -37.28 -6.19
N PRO A 4 7.79 -36.79 -5.45
CA PRO A 4 8.73 -37.67 -4.76
C PRO A 4 8.04 -38.52 -3.70
N ARG A 5 8.61 -39.68 -3.36
CA ARG A 5 8.02 -40.69 -2.45
C ARG A 5 7.60 -40.13 -1.08
N TYR A 6 8.29 -39.11 -0.57
CA TYR A 6 8.00 -38.46 0.70
C TYR A 6 7.24 -37.12 0.58
N TRP A 7 6.77 -36.77 -0.63
CA TRP A 7 6.06 -35.51 -0.88
C TRP A 7 4.87 -35.31 0.05
N SER A 8 4.05 -36.35 0.23
CA SER A 8 2.84 -36.28 1.05
C SER A 8 3.17 -35.94 2.51
N LEU A 9 4.16 -36.62 3.09
CA LEU A 9 4.58 -36.36 4.47
C LEU A 9 5.14 -34.94 4.62
N TRP A 10 6.02 -34.54 3.70
CA TRP A 10 6.61 -33.20 3.70
C TRP A 10 5.54 -32.12 3.55
N SER A 11 4.60 -32.26 2.61
CA SER A 11 3.52 -31.28 2.41
C SER A 11 2.59 -31.19 3.62
N TRP A 12 2.32 -32.32 4.28
CA TRP A 12 1.55 -32.31 5.52
C TRP A 12 2.25 -31.56 6.64
N ILE A 13 3.55 -31.79 6.83
CA ILE A 13 4.31 -31.18 7.92
C ILE A 13 4.54 -29.67 7.67
N PHE A 14 4.93 -29.28 6.45
CA PHE A 14 5.41 -27.92 6.19
C PHE A 14 4.37 -26.99 5.54
N LEU A 15 3.30 -27.52 4.95
CA LEU A 15 2.26 -26.71 4.32
C LEU A 15 0.93 -26.83 5.06
N TYR A 16 0.38 -28.04 5.15
CA TYR A 16 -0.98 -28.22 5.67
C TYR A 16 -1.06 -28.06 7.18
N LEU A 17 -0.10 -28.60 7.96
CA LEU A 17 -0.13 -28.51 9.42
C LEU A 17 -0.06 -27.04 9.91
N PRO A 18 0.87 -26.18 9.45
CA PRO A 18 0.88 -24.77 9.84
C PRO A 18 -0.41 -24.04 9.47
N LEU A 19 -0.97 -24.32 8.29
CA LEU A 19 -2.24 -23.73 7.84
C LEU A 19 -3.42 -24.16 8.74
N VAL A 20 -3.49 -25.44 9.10
CA VAL A 20 -4.53 -25.96 10.00
C VAL A 20 -4.38 -25.37 11.40
N LEU A 21 -3.16 -25.31 11.95
CA LEU A 21 -2.90 -24.70 13.25
C LEU A 21 -3.28 -23.21 13.26
N LEU A 22 -2.91 -22.48 12.20
CA LEU A 22 -3.27 -21.08 12.04
C LEU A 22 -4.80 -20.89 11.92
N ALA A 23 -5.49 -21.74 11.15
CA ALA A 23 -6.94 -21.72 11.04
C ALA A 23 -7.62 -22.01 12.39
N LEU A 24 -7.15 -23.02 13.13
CA LEU A 24 -7.65 -23.34 14.46
C LEU A 24 -7.43 -22.19 15.45
N TYR A 25 -6.27 -21.54 15.38
CA TYR A 25 -5.97 -20.34 16.17
C TYR A 25 -6.99 -19.22 15.88
N PHE A 26 -7.22 -18.90 14.61
CA PHE A 26 -8.20 -17.88 14.25
C PHE A 26 -9.63 -18.25 14.64
N LEU A 27 -10.04 -19.51 14.49
CA LEU A 27 -11.38 -19.97 14.89
C LEU A 27 -11.59 -19.87 16.40
N THR A 28 -10.57 -20.20 17.19
CA THR A 28 -10.65 -20.14 18.67
C THR A 28 -10.58 -18.71 19.20
N HIS A 29 -9.95 -17.79 18.48
CA HIS A 29 -9.76 -16.39 18.89
C HIS A 29 -10.65 -15.39 18.12
N ILE A 30 -11.58 -15.88 17.28
CA ILE A 30 -12.38 -15.00 16.41
C ILE A 30 -13.15 -13.94 17.18
N ASN A 31 -13.72 -14.29 18.34
CA ASN A 31 -14.46 -13.35 19.17
C ASN A 31 -13.55 -12.22 19.68
N THR A 32 -12.34 -12.55 20.14
CA THR A 32 -11.35 -11.56 20.59
C THR A 32 -10.88 -10.68 19.43
N LEU A 33 -10.70 -11.25 18.23
CA LEU A 33 -10.34 -10.49 17.04
C LEU A 33 -11.45 -9.54 16.59
N LEU A 34 -12.72 -9.92 16.79
CA LEU A 34 -13.87 -9.08 16.49
C LEU A 34 -14.12 -8.00 17.56
N GLN A 35 -13.81 -8.27 18.83
CA GLN A 35 -13.82 -7.27 19.90
C GLN A 35 -12.84 -6.12 19.65
N ALA A 36 -11.79 -6.35 18.85
CA ALA A 36 -10.86 -5.29 18.46
C ALA A 36 -11.53 -4.14 17.67
N TYR A 37 -12.73 -4.35 17.12
CA TYR A 37 -13.50 -3.30 16.45
C TYR A 37 -14.25 -2.39 17.42
N ASP A 38 -14.46 -2.78 18.68
CA ASP A 38 -15.22 -1.98 19.67
C ASP A 38 -14.52 -0.65 19.99
N ILE A 39 -13.19 -0.61 19.84
CA ILE A 39 -12.37 0.59 20.03
C ILE A 39 -12.12 1.36 18.71
N ARG A 40 -12.68 0.91 17.59
CA ARG A 40 -12.50 1.50 16.25
C ARG A 40 -13.72 2.32 15.85
N HIS A 41 -13.50 3.29 14.97
CA HIS A 41 -14.56 4.17 14.42
C HIS A 41 -15.30 3.53 13.23
N PHE A 42 -14.99 2.27 12.91
CA PHE A 42 -15.52 1.50 11.79
C PHE A 42 -15.75 0.04 12.18
N THR A 43 -16.69 -0.58 11.48
CA THR A 43 -17.04 -2.00 11.59
C THR A 43 -16.22 -2.87 10.63
N LEU A 44 -16.26 -4.19 10.81
CA LEU A 44 -15.66 -5.15 9.87
C LEU A 44 -16.13 -4.95 8.42
N GLY A 45 -17.44 -4.74 8.21
CA GLY A 45 -17.99 -4.57 6.87
C GLY A 45 -17.45 -3.30 6.20
N GLU A 46 -17.41 -2.19 6.93
CA GLU A 46 -16.87 -0.93 6.45
C GLU A 46 -15.37 -1.02 6.17
N ARG A 47 -14.61 -1.77 6.99
CA ARG A 47 -13.21 -2.11 6.71
C ARG A 47 -13.09 -2.78 5.34
N LEU A 48 -13.78 -3.90 5.12
CA LEU A 48 -13.67 -4.65 3.86
C LEU A 48 -14.05 -3.80 2.63
N LEU A 49 -15.06 -2.93 2.75
CA LEU A 49 -15.42 -1.99 1.70
C LEU A 49 -14.33 -0.94 1.46
N THR A 50 -13.75 -0.40 2.53
CA THR A 50 -12.70 0.63 2.45
C THR A 50 -11.42 0.03 1.87
N GLU A 51 -11.06 -1.19 2.25
CA GLU A 51 -9.86 -1.90 1.80
C GLU A 51 -9.82 -2.05 0.27
N ALA A 52 -10.95 -2.27 -0.40
CA ALA A 52 -10.98 -2.28 -1.87
C ALA A 52 -10.47 -0.95 -2.49
N ARG A 53 -10.84 0.18 -1.88
CA ARG A 53 -10.35 1.51 -2.29
C ARG A 53 -8.89 1.71 -1.94
N ILE A 54 -8.45 1.23 -0.77
CA ILE A 54 -7.06 1.31 -0.33
C ILE A 54 -6.15 0.52 -1.28
N LEU A 55 -6.54 -0.68 -1.71
CA LEU A 55 -5.78 -1.44 -2.71
C LEU A 55 -5.69 -0.70 -4.05
N THR A 56 -6.77 -0.03 -4.45
CA THR A 56 -6.79 0.79 -5.68
C THR A 56 -5.90 2.03 -5.53
N ASP A 57 -5.88 2.64 -4.35
CA ASP A 57 -4.99 3.74 -3.99
C ASP A 57 -3.53 3.32 -4.03
N TYR A 58 -3.19 2.17 -3.44
CA TYR A 58 -1.86 1.58 -3.53
C TYR A 58 -1.42 1.32 -4.97
N ILE A 59 -2.30 0.81 -5.82
CA ILE A 59 -2.00 0.66 -7.25
C ILE A 59 -1.78 2.03 -7.90
N SER A 60 -2.59 3.03 -7.54
CA SER A 60 -2.42 4.40 -8.03
C SER A 60 -1.07 4.96 -7.62
N LYS A 61 -0.63 4.79 -6.37
CA LYS A 61 0.70 5.23 -5.89
C LYS A 61 1.88 4.49 -6.54
N ILE A 62 1.66 3.28 -7.04
CA ILE A 62 2.69 2.54 -7.81
C ILE A 62 2.80 3.09 -9.23
N LEU A 63 1.67 3.44 -9.85
CA LEU A 63 1.58 3.79 -11.27
C LEU A 63 1.74 5.29 -11.53
N LEU A 64 1.21 6.10 -10.61
CA LEU A 64 1.17 7.55 -10.69
C LEU A 64 2.29 8.10 -9.81
N LEU A 65 3.03 9.04 -10.37
CA LEU A 65 4.00 9.86 -9.67
C LEU A 65 3.25 10.95 -8.88
N THR A 66 2.55 10.57 -7.81
CA THR A 66 1.84 11.51 -6.93
C THR A 66 2.81 12.02 -5.85
N PRO A 67 3.33 13.26 -5.96
CA PRO A 67 4.14 13.84 -4.89
C PRO A 67 3.27 14.12 -3.67
N TYR A 68 3.88 14.17 -2.48
CA TYR A 68 3.26 14.65 -1.23
C TYR A 68 2.20 13.73 -0.57
N GLU A 69 1.88 12.59 -1.16
CA GLU A 69 0.97 11.63 -0.52
C GLU A 69 1.70 10.62 0.40
N PHE A 70 3.04 10.69 0.47
CA PHE A 70 3.86 9.81 1.29
C PHE A 70 3.95 10.34 2.72
N GLY A 71 3.11 9.80 3.59
CA GLY A 71 2.95 10.25 4.97
C GLY A 71 2.89 9.10 5.96
N LEU A 72 3.04 9.44 7.24
CA LEU A 72 2.82 8.48 8.33
C LEU A 72 1.38 8.49 8.85
N TYR A 73 0.64 9.56 8.55
CA TYR A 73 -0.68 9.82 9.11
C TYR A 73 -1.75 9.63 8.06
N HIS A 74 -2.60 8.62 8.27
CA HIS A 74 -3.71 8.28 7.38
C HIS A 74 -4.95 7.86 8.18
N ASP A 75 -5.03 8.29 9.44
CA ASP A 75 -6.17 8.10 10.33
C ASP A 75 -7.40 8.91 9.91
N ASP A 76 -7.23 9.86 8.99
CA ASP A 76 -8.29 10.65 8.36
C ASP A 76 -8.79 10.06 7.03
N TYR A 77 -8.35 8.85 6.64
CA TYR A 77 -8.81 8.19 5.41
C TYR A 77 -10.33 7.99 5.42
N THR A 78 -10.99 8.36 4.33
CA THR A 78 -12.46 8.32 4.25
C THR A 78 -13.00 6.89 4.25
N ILE A 79 -13.68 6.51 5.33
CA ILE A 79 -14.31 5.20 5.52
C ILE A 79 -15.49 5.03 4.54
N SER A 80 -15.52 3.89 3.85
CA SER A 80 -16.65 3.47 3.03
C SER A 80 -17.75 2.86 3.89
N ARG A 81 -18.77 3.68 4.21
CA ARG A 81 -19.93 3.29 5.04
C ARG A 81 -20.89 2.35 4.27
N HIS A 82 -21.03 2.56 2.97
CA HIS A 82 -21.86 1.74 2.08
C HIS A 82 -21.20 1.60 0.70
N LEU A 83 -21.75 0.73 -0.15
CA LEU A 83 -21.25 0.47 -1.51
C LEU A 83 -21.17 1.71 -2.40
N LEU A 84 -22.03 2.70 -2.17
CA LEU A 84 -22.11 3.93 -2.97
C LEU A 84 -21.71 5.18 -2.19
N THR A 85 -21.24 5.04 -0.96
CA THR A 85 -20.82 6.16 -0.11
C THR A 85 -19.45 5.85 0.51
N PRO A 86 -18.34 6.30 -0.13
CA PRO A 86 -18.27 7.05 -1.41
C PRO A 86 -18.59 6.20 -2.66
N PRO A 87 -18.98 6.82 -3.80
CA PRO A 87 -19.28 6.08 -5.04
C PRO A 87 -18.05 5.38 -5.65
N SER A 88 -16.84 5.86 -5.31
CA SER A 88 -15.59 5.21 -5.66
C SER A 88 -15.44 3.82 -5.04
N THR A 89 -16.20 3.47 -4.00
CA THR A 89 -16.19 2.14 -3.37
C THR A 89 -16.61 1.06 -4.35
N LEU A 90 -17.75 1.23 -5.03
CA LEU A 90 -18.22 0.25 -6.01
C LEU A 90 -17.25 0.11 -7.19
N ILE A 91 -16.68 1.22 -7.66
CA ILE A 91 -15.71 1.23 -8.76
C ILE A 91 -14.45 0.45 -8.35
N ALA A 92 -13.93 0.70 -7.14
CA ALA A 92 -12.77 0.01 -6.61
C ALA A 92 -13.04 -1.51 -6.46
N ILE A 93 -14.20 -1.90 -5.95
CA ILE A 93 -14.59 -3.31 -5.84
C ILE A 93 -14.62 -3.97 -7.22
N ILE A 94 -15.28 -3.34 -8.19
CA ILE A 94 -15.34 -3.87 -9.57
C ILE A 94 -13.94 -4.00 -10.16
N PHE A 95 -13.09 -2.98 -9.98
CA PHE A 95 -11.72 -2.98 -10.46
C PHE A 95 -10.90 -4.15 -9.89
N ILE A 96 -10.91 -4.33 -8.56
CA ILE A 96 -10.20 -5.42 -7.89
C ILE A 96 -10.75 -6.79 -8.34
N MET A 97 -12.07 -6.93 -8.45
CA MET A 97 -12.70 -8.17 -8.92
C MET A 97 -12.34 -8.51 -10.37
N VAL A 98 -12.36 -7.53 -11.28
CA VAL A 98 -11.96 -7.72 -12.67
C VAL A 98 -10.49 -8.11 -12.76
N MET A 99 -9.62 -7.43 -11.98
CA MET A 99 -8.19 -7.72 -11.92
C MET A 99 -7.95 -9.17 -11.45
N PHE A 100 -8.60 -9.59 -10.37
CA PHE A 100 -8.49 -10.94 -9.82
C PHE A 100 -9.00 -12.02 -10.79
N VAL A 101 -10.22 -11.85 -11.34
CA VAL A 101 -10.82 -12.80 -12.27
C VAL A 101 -9.99 -12.92 -13.55
N THR A 102 -9.51 -11.80 -14.08
CA THR A 102 -8.66 -11.79 -15.29
C THR A 102 -7.35 -12.50 -15.03
N ALA A 103 -6.70 -12.26 -13.89
CA ALA A 103 -5.47 -12.95 -13.51
C ALA A 103 -5.67 -14.48 -13.42
N LEU A 104 -6.76 -14.94 -12.79
CA LEU A 104 -7.06 -16.37 -12.71
C LEU A 104 -7.39 -16.98 -14.07
N TRP A 105 -8.22 -16.32 -14.87
CA TRP A 105 -8.67 -16.83 -16.16
C TRP A 105 -7.54 -16.87 -17.19
N LYS A 106 -6.71 -15.82 -17.23
CA LYS A 106 -5.62 -15.68 -18.20
C LYS A 106 -4.28 -16.20 -17.71
N ARG A 107 -4.19 -16.85 -16.55
CA ARG A 107 -2.91 -17.35 -15.98
C ARG A 107 -2.08 -18.25 -16.91
N HIS A 108 -2.72 -18.95 -17.84
CA HIS A 108 -2.03 -19.81 -18.81
C HIS A 108 -1.54 -19.07 -20.05
N ILE A 109 -2.12 -17.90 -20.35
CA ILE A 109 -1.79 -17.08 -21.53
C ILE A 109 -0.86 -15.93 -21.13
N TRP A 110 -1.17 -15.25 -20.01
CA TRP A 110 -0.40 -14.15 -19.44
C TRP A 110 0.09 -14.51 -18.03
N PRO A 111 1.01 -15.49 -17.90
CA PRO A 111 1.45 -15.98 -16.59
C PRO A 111 2.13 -14.91 -15.75
N VAL A 112 2.87 -13.97 -16.35
CA VAL A 112 3.56 -12.89 -15.62
C VAL A 112 2.56 -11.89 -15.05
N PHE A 113 1.58 -11.45 -15.84
CA PHE A 113 0.48 -10.59 -15.37
C PHE A 113 -0.29 -11.26 -14.23
N ALA A 114 -0.66 -12.53 -14.41
CA ALA A 114 -1.37 -13.27 -13.38
C ALA A 114 -0.55 -13.41 -12.09
N PHE A 115 0.75 -13.69 -12.22
CA PHE A 115 1.67 -13.73 -11.08
C PHE A 115 1.69 -12.41 -10.32
N GLY A 116 1.91 -11.28 -11.00
CA GLY A 116 2.03 -10.00 -10.31
C GLY A 116 0.74 -9.53 -9.64
N VAL A 117 -0.40 -9.72 -10.28
CA VAL A 117 -1.71 -9.42 -9.69
C VAL A 117 -1.97 -10.32 -8.47
N LEU A 118 -1.77 -11.63 -8.59
CA LEU A 118 -2.03 -12.55 -7.50
C LEU A 118 -1.01 -12.37 -6.36
N TRP A 119 0.23 -11.99 -6.65
CA TRP A 119 1.23 -11.61 -5.66
C TRP A 119 0.78 -10.37 -4.88
N PHE A 120 0.35 -9.32 -5.58
CA PHE A 120 -0.13 -8.10 -4.96
C PHE A 120 -1.33 -8.35 -4.05
N LEU A 121 -2.31 -9.10 -4.53
CA LEU A 121 -3.50 -9.44 -3.75
C LEU A 121 -3.15 -10.37 -2.57
N ALA A 122 -2.26 -11.35 -2.77
CA ALA A 122 -1.80 -12.24 -1.71
C ALA A 122 -1.07 -11.48 -0.59
N GLY A 123 -0.24 -10.49 -0.94
CA GLY A 123 0.47 -9.64 0.02
C GLY A 123 -0.46 -8.86 0.95
N HIS A 124 -1.64 -8.48 0.45
CA HIS A 124 -2.62 -7.73 1.22
C HIS A 124 -3.71 -8.59 1.87
N VAL A 125 -3.67 -9.93 1.75
CA VAL A 125 -4.71 -10.80 2.35
C VAL A 125 -4.84 -10.55 3.85
N LEU A 126 -3.73 -10.42 4.58
CA LEU A 126 -3.77 -10.18 6.02
C LEU A 126 -4.36 -8.81 6.38
N GLU A 127 -4.14 -7.81 5.54
CA GLU A 127 -4.52 -6.44 5.80
C GLU A 127 -5.97 -6.23 5.44
N SER A 128 -6.38 -6.68 4.27
CA SER A 128 -7.76 -6.63 3.80
C SER A 128 -8.62 -7.78 4.35
N SER A 129 -8.27 -8.30 5.53
CA SER A 129 -9.01 -9.37 6.24
C SER A 129 -9.87 -8.86 7.39
N PHE A 130 -10.37 -9.80 8.18
CA PHE A 130 -11.14 -9.56 9.39
C PHE A 130 -10.32 -9.04 10.58
N ILE A 131 -8.99 -8.96 10.48
CA ILE A 131 -8.14 -8.45 11.57
C ILE A 131 -8.30 -6.92 11.67
N GLY A 132 -8.72 -6.42 12.84
CA GLY A 132 -9.00 -5.00 13.11
C GLY A 132 -7.77 -4.07 13.23
N LEU A 133 -6.89 -4.11 12.24
CA LEU A 133 -5.73 -3.22 12.11
C LEU A 133 -6.18 -1.78 11.79
N MET A 134 -5.27 -0.80 11.80
CA MET A 134 -5.57 0.49 11.16
C MET A 134 -5.85 0.24 9.67
N LEU A 135 -6.67 1.10 9.08
CA LEU A 135 -7.11 0.97 7.69
C LEU A 135 -5.93 1.11 6.72
N TYR A 136 -5.06 2.08 6.93
CA TYR A 136 -4.11 2.48 5.91
C TYR A 136 -2.70 2.61 6.47
N PHE A 137 -1.75 1.92 5.83
CA PHE A 137 -0.31 2.10 6.07
C PHE A 137 0.48 1.83 4.79
N GLU A 138 1.18 2.83 4.25
CA GLU A 138 1.89 2.68 2.98
C GLU A 138 3.01 1.63 3.00
N HIS A 139 3.70 1.48 4.12
CA HIS A 139 4.84 0.57 4.26
C HIS A 139 4.45 -0.90 4.03
N ARG A 140 3.17 -1.20 4.20
CA ARG A 140 2.61 -2.52 3.95
C ARG A 140 2.57 -2.88 2.47
N ASN A 141 2.44 -1.88 1.60
CA ASN A 141 2.43 -2.06 0.16
C ASN A 141 3.81 -2.40 -0.42
N TYR A 142 4.92 -2.18 0.31
CA TYR A 142 6.29 -2.29 -0.24
C TYR A 142 6.65 -3.66 -0.80
N LEU A 143 6.18 -4.74 -0.16
CA LEU A 143 6.43 -6.10 -0.67
C LEU A 143 5.44 -6.46 -1.79
N ALA A 144 4.18 -6.06 -1.64
CA ALA A 144 3.12 -6.39 -2.57
C ALA A 144 3.30 -5.67 -3.92
N MET A 145 3.78 -4.42 -3.93
CA MET A 145 4.00 -3.63 -5.13
C MET A 145 4.98 -4.26 -6.12
N LEU A 146 5.92 -5.08 -5.64
CA LEU A 146 6.89 -5.77 -6.49
C LEU A 146 6.22 -6.62 -7.57
N GLY A 147 5.07 -7.26 -7.26
CA GLY A 147 4.32 -8.05 -8.22
C GLY A 147 3.78 -7.20 -9.38
N ILE A 148 3.21 -6.04 -9.06
CA ILE A 148 2.69 -5.08 -10.05
C ILE A 148 3.84 -4.51 -10.90
N ILE A 149 4.91 -4.04 -10.26
CA ILE A 149 6.10 -3.51 -10.95
C ILE A 149 6.69 -4.54 -11.91
N PHE A 150 6.86 -5.78 -11.45
CA PHE A 150 7.38 -6.86 -12.28
C PHE A 150 6.51 -7.10 -13.53
N SER A 151 5.18 -7.10 -13.35
CA SER A 151 4.23 -7.26 -14.47
C SER A 151 4.31 -6.11 -15.47
N ILE A 152 4.46 -4.88 -14.99
CA ILE A 152 4.55 -3.68 -15.82
C ILE A 152 5.85 -3.69 -16.62
N ILE A 153 6.99 -3.94 -15.97
CA ILE A 153 8.29 -3.97 -16.64
C ILE A 153 8.31 -5.04 -17.71
N TYR A 154 7.85 -6.25 -17.39
CA TYR A 154 7.76 -7.34 -18.36
C TYR A 154 6.84 -6.98 -19.53
N GLY A 155 5.66 -6.42 -19.24
CA GLY A 155 4.71 -5.96 -20.25
C GLY A 155 5.29 -4.86 -21.15
N ALA A 156 6.05 -3.93 -20.58
CA ALA A 156 6.69 -2.83 -21.29
C ALA A 156 7.78 -3.34 -22.25
N ILE A 157 8.64 -4.26 -21.80
CA ILE A 157 9.66 -4.90 -22.64
C ILE A 157 9.00 -5.66 -23.79
N TRP A 158 7.99 -6.48 -23.48
CA TRP A 158 7.26 -7.22 -24.50
C TRP A 158 6.58 -6.30 -25.52
N LEU A 159 5.94 -5.22 -25.07
CA LEU A 159 5.32 -4.24 -25.96
C LEU A 159 6.37 -3.58 -26.87
N PHE A 160 7.51 -3.18 -26.30
CA PHE A 160 8.61 -2.53 -27.00
C PHE A 160 9.22 -3.41 -28.09
N GLU A 161 9.44 -4.70 -27.79
CA GLU A 161 10.06 -5.65 -28.71
C GLU A 161 9.11 -6.12 -29.83
N TYR A 162 7.86 -6.44 -29.49
CA TYR A 162 6.98 -7.22 -30.37
C TYR A 162 5.86 -6.41 -31.05
N ILE A 163 5.47 -5.24 -30.51
CA ILE A 163 4.28 -4.50 -30.99
C ILE A 163 4.63 -3.13 -31.57
N LEU A 164 5.54 -2.38 -30.94
CA LEU A 164 5.76 -0.98 -31.32
C LEU A 164 6.53 -0.83 -32.64
N THR A 165 6.01 0.04 -33.52
CA THR A 165 6.70 0.51 -34.74
C THR A 165 7.91 1.40 -34.38
N PRO A 166 8.88 1.64 -35.28
CA PRO A 166 10.10 2.39 -34.93
C PRO A 166 9.84 3.80 -34.40
N ASN A 167 8.82 4.50 -34.89
CA ASN A 167 8.46 5.84 -34.38
C ASN A 167 7.87 5.75 -32.96
N LEU A 168 7.00 4.76 -32.71
CA LEU A 168 6.44 4.50 -31.38
C LEU A 168 7.51 4.07 -30.37
N ARG A 169 8.52 3.31 -30.79
CA ARG A 169 9.66 2.96 -29.92
C ARG A 169 10.44 4.19 -29.46
N LYS A 170 10.74 5.11 -30.38
CA LYS A 170 11.40 6.39 -30.04
C LYS A 170 10.56 7.21 -29.06
N ALA A 171 9.26 7.31 -29.31
CA ALA A 171 8.34 7.98 -28.39
C ALA A 171 8.30 7.31 -27.01
N SER A 172 8.24 5.98 -26.95
CA SER A 172 8.27 5.21 -25.70
C SER A 172 9.56 5.43 -24.91
N ILE A 173 10.72 5.47 -25.57
CA ILE A 173 12.00 5.78 -24.92
C ILE A 173 11.96 7.20 -24.36
N TYR A 174 11.52 8.19 -25.14
CA TYR A 174 11.43 9.57 -24.68
C TYR A 174 10.50 9.71 -23.47
N LEU A 175 9.31 9.10 -23.52
CA LEU A 175 8.36 9.12 -22.41
C LEU A 175 8.92 8.39 -21.17
N SER A 176 9.61 7.27 -21.35
CA SER A 176 10.24 6.55 -20.23
C SER A 176 11.37 7.35 -19.60
N SER A 177 12.19 8.02 -20.41
CA SER A 177 13.25 8.92 -19.92
C SER A 177 12.68 10.13 -19.19
N LEU A 178 11.58 10.71 -19.70
CA LEU A 178 10.87 11.80 -19.03
C LEU A 178 10.28 11.33 -17.69
N PHE A 179 9.61 10.18 -17.67
CA PHE A 179 9.09 9.57 -16.45
C PHE A 179 10.20 9.32 -15.42
N PHE A 180 11.34 8.80 -15.87
CA PHE A 180 12.50 8.57 -15.00
C PHE A 180 13.07 9.88 -14.43
N ALA A 181 13.17 10.95 -15.25
CA ALA A 181 13.59 12.26 -14.78
C ALA A 181 12.63 12.85 -13.73
N LEU A 182 11.31 12.73 -13.95
CA LEU A 182 10.30 13.14 -12.97
C LEU A 182 10.40 12.34 -11.67
N PHE A 183 10.61 11.02 -11.77
CA PHE A 183 10.81 10.14 -10.61
C PHE A 183 12.02 10.57 -9.76
N LEU A 184 13.14 10.94 -10.41
CA LEU A 184 14.33 11.45 -9.72
C LEU A 184 14.03 12.78 -8.99
N LEU A 185 13.30 13.69 -9.63
CA LEU A 185 12.92 14.97 -9.02
C LEU A 185 12.02 14.79 -7.79
N ILE A 186 11.02 13.91 -7.89
CA ILE A 186 10.13 13.61 -6.77
C ILE A 186 10.90 12.93 -5.64
N THR A 187 11.74 11.96 -5.96
CA THR A 187 12.59 11.28 -4.97
C THR A 187 13.50 12.27 -4.24
N TRP A 188 14.08 13.22 -4.97
CA TRP A 188 14.91 14.27 -4.38
C TRP A 188 14.09 15.20 -3.47
N SER A 189 12.92 15.66 -3.92
CA SER A 189 12.02 16.50 -3.12
C SER A 189 11.57 15.81 -1.83
N GLU A 190 11.20 14.53 -1.92
CA GLU A 190 10.81 13.74 -0.74
C GLU A 190 12.01 13.59 0.20
N THR A 191 13.17 13.21 -0.31
CA THR A 191 14.37 13.03 0.54
C THR A 191 14.78 14.32 1.26
N ASP A 192 14.66 15.48 0.61
CA ASP A 192 14.93 16.79 1.23
C ASP A 192 13.94 17.09 2.38
N LEU A 193 12.64 16.84 2.17
CA LEU A 193 11.61 17.00 3.21
C LEU A 193 11.87 16.08 4.40
N TRP A 194 12.18 14.81 4.16
CA TRP A 194 12.52 13.83 5.20
C TRP A 194 13.82 14.18 5.94
N GLY A 195 14.69 14.99 5.35
CA GLY A 195 15.88 15.55 5.99
C GLY A 195 15.58 16.69 6.99
N LYS A 196 14.37 17.25 6.99
CA LYS A 196 13.99 18.43 7.79
C LYS A 196 12.76 18.16 8.65
N PRO A 197 12.95 17.59 9.86
CA PRO A 197 11.84 17.13 10.69
C PRO A 197 10.79 18.19 11.02
N LEU A 198 11.18 19.45 11.25
CA LEU A 198 10.23 20.51 11.58
C LEU A 198 9.33 20.84 10.37
N GLU A 199 9.91 21.07 9.20
CA GLU A 199 9.18 21.31 7.95
C GLU A 199 8.25 20.14 7.63
N GLN A 200 8.73 18.90 7.78
CA GLN A 200 7.94 17.69 7.61
C GLN A 200 6.71 17.65 8.52
N THR A 201 6.87 17.96 9.81
CA THR A 201 5.76 17.91 10.75
C THR A 201 4.68 18.96 10.48
N VAL A 202 5.09 20.17 10.08
CA VAL A 202 4.16 21.24 9.68
C VAL A 202 3.45 20.83 8.39
N PHE A 203 4.21 20.35 7.41
CA PHE A 203 3.67 19.89 6.14
C PHE A 203 2.60 18.80 6.31
N TRP A 204 2.87 17.77 7.13
CA TRP A 204 1.90 16.71 7.39
C TRP A 204 0.66 17.20 8.16
N ALA A 205 0.81 18.16 9.08
CA ALA A 205 -0.32 18.76 9.78
C ALA A 205 -1.19 19.62 8.83
N GLU A 206 -0.59 20.27 7.83
CA GLU A 206 -1.32 21.00 6.80
C GLU A 206 -2.05 20.07 5.82
N GLN A 207 -1.40 18.96 5.41
CA GLN A 207 -2.01 17.97 4.51
C GLN A 207 -3.13 17.17 5.17
N HIS A 208 -2.99 16.87 6.47
CA HIS A 208 -3.94 16.08 7.25
C HIS A 208 -4.54 16.92 8.39
N PRO A 209 -5.36 17.95 8.09
CA PRO A 209 -5.94 18.83 9.10
C PRO A 209 -6.91 18.11 10.03
N GLN A 210 -7.46 16.97 9.59
CA GLN A 210 -8.42 16.16 10.35
C GLN A 210 -7.77 15.01 11.12
N SER A 211 -6.46 14.79 10.99
CA SER A 211 -5.72 13.75 11.72
C SER A 211 -5.29 14.28 13.10
N PRO A 212 -5.86 13.78 14.22
CA PRO A 212 -5.40 14.19 15.54
C PRO A 212 -3.92 13.85 15.77
N MET A 213 -3.43 12.76 15.15
CA MET A 213 -2.03 12.35 15.26
C MET A 213 -1.09 13.33 14.56
N ALA A 214 -1.41 13.75 13.32
CA ALA A 214 -0.61 14.73 12.59
C ALA A 214 -0.54 16.07 13.33
N GLN A 215 -1.69 16.57 13.83
CA GLN A 215 -1.75 17.81 14.60
C GLN A 215 -0.93 17.74 15.89
N THR A 216 -1.10 16.67 16.66
CA THR A 216 -0.38 16.48 17.93
C THR A 216 1.12 16.39 17.71
N HIS A 217 1.56 15.68 16.67
CA HIS A 217 2.96 15.56 16.31
C HIS A 217 3.56 16.91 15.88
N GLY A 218 2.83 17.69 15.07
CA GLY A 218 3.23 19.05 14.68
C GLY A 218 3.46 19.96 15.88
N VAL A 219 2.48 20.02 16.80
CA VAL A 219 2.58 20.84 18.02
C VAL A 219 3.74 20.37 18.90
N ALA A 220 3.87 19.07 19.14
CA ALA A 220 4.95 18.51 19.97
C ALA A 220 6.33 18.86 19.40
N ARG A 221 6.50 18.77 18.07
CA ARG A 221 7.77 19.11 17.43
C ARG A 221 8.08 20.60 17.50
N TYR A 222 7.07 21.44 17.28
CA TYR A 222 7.21 22.89 17.39
C TYR A 222 7.64 23.31 18.80
N LEU A 223 7.00 22.76 19.84
CA LEU A 223 7.36 23.03 21.24
C LEU A 223 8.78 22.57 21.57
N HIS A 224 9.19 21.40 21.08
CA HIS A 224 10.56 20.90 21.26
C HIS A 224 11.59 21.82 20.61
N THR A 225 11.30 22.36 19.41
CA THR A 225 12.19 23.33 18.78
C THR A 225 12.31 24.60 19.62
N LEU A 226 11.18 25.14 20.10
CA LEU A 226 11.18 26.33 20.97
C LEU A 226 11.99 26.13 22.25
N SER A 227 11.86 24.97 22.92
CA SER A 227 12.63 24.70 24.14
C SER A 227 14.13 24.65 23.86
N THR A 228 14.55 24.00 22.76
CA THR A 228 15.97 23.91 22.39
C THR A 228 16.57 25.25 21.95
N THR A 229 15.78 26.13 21.35
CA THR A 229 16.24 27.48 20.97
C THR A 229 16.31 28.41 22.19
N GLY A 230 15.33 28.33 23.10
CA GLY A 230 15.32 29.12 24.34
C GLY A 230 16.45 28.75 25.31
N GLU A 231 16.80 27.46 25.42
CA GLU A 231 17.90 26.98 26.27
C GLU A 231 19.28 27.41 25.72
N ASN A 232 19.43 27.50 24.40
CA ASN A 232 20.66 28.02 23.78
C ASN A 232 20.83 29.53 23.97
N ASP A 233 19.74 30.31 24.00
CA ASP A 233 19.81 31.76 24.26
C ASP A 233 20.17 32.08 25.72
N GLU A 234 19.77 31.25 26.69
CA GLU A 234 20.17 31.42 28.10
C GLU A 234 21.67 31.11 28.35
N THR A 235 22.26 30.17 27.60
CA THR A 235 23.70 29.81 27.74
C THR A 235 24.69 30.81 27.13
N ILE A 236 24.22 31.84 26.42
CA ILE A 236 25.09 32.88 25.82
C ILE A 236 25.22 34.12 26.74
N ILE A 237 24.47 34.18 27.85
CA ILE A 237 24.40 35.34 28.76
C ILE A 237 25.23 35.16 30.05
N ASP A 238 25.96 34.06 30.18
CA ASP A 238 26.94 33.80 31.26
C ASP A 238 28.39 33.75 30.73
#